data_AF-A0A083ZSN9-F1
#
_entry.id   AF-A0A083ZSN9-F1
#
_cell.length_a   1.000
_cell.length_b   1.000
_cell.length_c   1.000
_cell.angle_alpha   90.00
_cell.angle_beta   90.00
_cell.angle_gamma   90.00
#
_symmetry.space_group_name_H-M   'P 1'
#
loop_
_entity.id
_entity.type
_entity.pdbx_description
1 polymer ?
#
loop_
_entity_poly.entity_id
_entity_poly.type
_entity_poly.pdbx_seq_one_letter_code
_entity_poly.pdbx_strand_id
1 'polypeptide(L)'
;MRPSEVLEKNREAIREATKRFNAANPRVFGSVARGEDRPDSDLDILVDALPGTTLFDLGGLLEELTDIMRGTEIHLLTPGDFPERVRVKVLQEAKPV
;
A
#
# COMPACT_ATOMS: atom_id res chain seq x y z
N MET A 1 -5.29 8.54 14.61
CA MET A 1 -3.98 8.95 14.06
C MET A 1 -4.18 9.22 12.59
N ARG A 2 -3.35 10.05 11.97
CA ARG A 2 -3.40 10.19 10.51
C ARG A 2 -2.74 8.97 9.84
N PRO A 3 -3.20 8.52 8.66
CA PRO A 3 -2.59 7.39 7.96
C PRO A 3 -1.08 7.54 7.74
N SER A 4 -0.58 8.75 7.49
CA SER A 4 0.86 9.05 7.40
C SER A 4 1.63 8.73 8.67
N GLU A 5 1.06 8.98 9.85
CA GLU A 5 1.68 8.65 11.14
C GLU A 5 1.68 7.14 11.38
N VAL A 6 0.64 6.44 10.94
CA VAL A 6 0.53 4.99 11.02
C VAL A 6 1.53 4.31 10.07
N LEU A 7 1.67 4.84 8.85
CA LEU A 7 2.68 4.43 7.89
C LEU A 7 4.08 4.53 8.51
N GLU A 8 4.45 5.70 9.03
CA GLU A 8 5.80 5.94 9.56
C GLU A 8 6.14 5.00 10.73
N LYS A 9 5.16 4.67 11.57
CA LYS A 9 5.36 3.72 12.68
C LYS A 9 5.53 2.27 12.24
N ASN A 10 5.05 1.89 11.05
CA ASN A 10 4.95 0.50 10.61
C ASN A 10 5.73 0.19 9.32
N ARG A 11 6.58 1.10 8.83
CA ARG A 11 7.29 0.95 7.53
C ARG A 11 8.02 -0.37 7.39
N GLU A 12 8.76 -0.78 8.42
CA GLU A 12 9.50 -2.04 8.42
C GLU A 12 8.55 -3.24 8.38
N ALA A 13 7.49 -3.23 9.21
CA ALA A 13 6.49 -4.29 9.22
C ALA A 13 5.77 -4.43 7.87
N ILE A 14 5.43 -3.33 7.20
CA ILE A 14 4.83 -3.32 5.85
C ILE A 14 5.77 -3.96 4.84
N ARG A 15 7.07 -3.60 4.86
CA ARG A 15 8.08 -4.17 3.96
C ARG A 15 8.23 -5.68 4.17
N GLU A 16 8.26 -6.12 5.41
CA GLU A 16 8.39 -7.55 5.73
C GLU A 16 7.13 -8.35 5.37
N ALA A 17 5.93 -7.80 5.63
CA ALA A 17 4.67 -8.41 5.19
C ALA A 17 4.63 -8.54 3.66
N THR A 18 4.97 -7.47 2.94
CA THR A 18 4.98 -7.45 1.47
C THR A 18 5.84 -8.58 0.90
N LYS A 19 7.03 -8.83 1.48
CA LYS A 19 7.91 -9.93 1.07
C LYS A 19 7.31 -11.31 1.34
N ARG A 20 6.62 -11.51 2.47
CA ARG A 20 6.02 -12.81 2.85
C ARG A 20 4.94 -13.24 1.86
N PHE A 21 4.22 -12.29 1.28
CA PHE A 21 3.12 -12.54 0.36
C PHE A 21 3.51 -12.41 -1.13
N ASN A 22 4.75 -12.78 -1.46
CA ASN A 22 5.26 -12.80 -2.84
C ASN A 22 5.00 -11.48 -3.61
N ALA A 23 5.13 -10.33 -2.94
CA ALA A 23 5.02 -9.01 -3.53
C ALA A 23 6.28 -8.20 -3.26
N ALA A 24 6.45 -7.08 -3.98
CA ALA A 24 7.62 -6.23 -3.85
C ALA A 24 7.29 -4.75 -3.96
N ASN A 25 8.30 -3.91 -3.69
CA ASN A 25 8.26 -2.47 -3.93
C ASN A 25 7.02 -1.75 -3.35
N PRO A 26 6.76 -1.90 -2.03
CA PRO A 26 5.65 -1.22 -1.39
C PRO A 26 5.87 0.29 -1.46
N ARG A 27 4.85 0.99 -1.95
CA ARG A 27 4.81 2.44 -2.08
C ARG A 27 3.47 2.95 -1.56
N VAL A 28 3.43 4.19 -1.10
CA VAL A 28 2.18 4.91 -0.83
C VAL A 28 1.94 5.94 -1.92
N PHE A 29 0.68 6.15 -2.29
CA PHE A 29 0.29 7.21 -3.23
C PHE A 29 -0.87 8.02 -2.65
N GLY A 30 -1.54 8.87 -3.44
CA GLY A 30 -2.75 9.54 -2.98
C GLY A 30 -2.50 10.61 -1.91
N SER A 31 -3.41 10.70 -0.94
CA SER A 31 -3.42 11.77 0.09
C SER A 31 -2.17 11.72 0.98
N VAL A 32 -1.74 10.52 1.37
CA VAL A 32 -0.57 10.28 2.23
C VAL A 32 0.72 10.68 1.51
N ALA A 33 0.88 10.29 0.24
CA ALA A 33 2.05 10.71 -0.52
C ALA A 33 2.14 12.23 -0.71
N ARG A 34 0.99 12.92 -0.77
CA ARG A 34 0.91 14.38 -0.88
C ARG A 34 0.99 15.12 0.46
N GLY A 35 0.90 14.42 1.59
CA GLY A 35 0.84 15.03 2.92
C GLY A 35 -0.49 15.73 3.22
N GLU A 36 -1.55 15.34 2.51
CA GLU A 36 -2.91 15.88 2.60
C GLU A 36 -3.87 14.95 3.36
N ASP A 37 -3.36 13.86 3.95
CA ASP A 37 -4.15 12.86 4.65
C ASP A 37 -4.74 13.40 5.95
N ARG A 38 -5.99 13.02 6.19
CA ARG A 38 -6.77 13.36 7.38
C ARG A 38 -7.02 12.11 8.22
N PRO A 39 -7.47 12.24 9.48
CA PRO A 39 -7.74 11.08 10.33
C PRO A 39 -8.79 10.10 9.80
N ASP A 40 -9.64 10.53 8.87
CA ASP A 40 -10.66 9.73 8.18
C ASP A 40 -10.21 9.22 6.80
N SER A 41 -8.97 9.48 6.41
CA SER A 41 -8.43 9.00 5.13
C SER A 41 -8.01 7.54 5.21
N ASP A 42 -8.05 6.89 4.07
CA ASP A 42 -7.44 5.59 3.79
C ASP A 42 -5.92 5.70 3.63
N LEU A 43 -5.26 4.54 3.74
CA LEU A 43 -3.86 4.35 3.38
C LEU A 43 -3.78 3.52 2.09
N ASP A 44 -3.59 4.24 0.99
CA ASP A 44 -3.36 3.69 -0.34
C ASP A 44 -1.94 3.10 -0.46
N ILE A 45 -1.85 1.77 -0.57
CA ILE A 45 -0.58 1.04 -0.71
C ILE A 45 -0.53 0.38 -2.09
N LEU A 46 0.51 0.72 -2.86
CA LEU A 46 0.82 0.13 -4.15
C LEU A 46 1.97 -0.88 -4.02
N VAL A 47 1.76 -2.10 -4.50
CA VAL A 47 2.78 -3.16 -4.56
C VAL A 47 2.96 -3.70 -5.98
N ASP A 48 4.16 -4.17 -6.28
CA ASP A 48 4.43 -4.95 -7.49
C ASP A 48 4.19 -6.43 -7.19
N ALA A 49 3.17 -7.03 -7.83
CA ALA A 49 2.97 -8.48 -7.80
C ALA A 49 4.12 -9.16 -8.56
N LEU A 50 4.76 -10.14 -7.92
CA LEU A 50 5.84 -10.91 -8.52
C LEU A 50 5.30 -12.06 -9.39
N PRO A 51 6.13 -12.68 -10.23
CA PRO A 51 5.73 -13.90 -10.92
C PRO A 51 5.21 -14.96 -9.94
N GLY A 52 4.01 -15.47 -10.20
CA GLY A 52 3.36 -16.48 -9.35
C GLY A 52 2.54 -15.92 -8.18
N THR A 53 2.47 -14.59 -7.97
CA THR A 53 1.54 -14.01 -6.99
C THR A 53 0.10 -14.36 -7.36
N THR A 54 -0.64 -14.82 -6.37
CA THR A 54 -2.06 -15.15 -6.49
C THR A 54 -2.93 -14.09 -5.80
N LEU A 55 -4.25 -14.12 -6.07
CA LEU A 55 -5.19 -13.29 -5.33
C LEU A 55 -5.27 -13.65 -3.84
N PHE A 56 -4.94 -14.90 -3.47
CA PHE A 56 -4.83 -15.30 -2.06
C PHE A 56 -3.63 -14.64 -1.38
N ASP A 57 -2.51 -14.49 -2.09
CA ASP A 57 -1.35 -13.78 -1.55
C ASP A 57 -1.66 -12.30 -1.33
N LEU A 58 -2.29 -11.64 -2.32
CA LEU A 58 -2.70 -10.23 -2.19
C LEU A 58 -3.77 -10.03 -1.11
N GLY A 59 -4.75 -10.94 -1.02
CA GLY A 59 -5.76 -10.92 0.04
C GLY A 59 -5.16 -11.12 1.42
N GLY A 60 -4.23 -12.07 1.56
CA GLY A 60 -3.51 -12.31 2.81
C GLY A 60 -2.61 -11.13 3.21
N LEU A 61 -1.96 -10.48 2.24
CA LEU A 61 -1.21 -9.25 2.49
C LEU A 61 -2.13 -8.14 2.99
N LEU A 62 -3.29 -7.94 2.37
CA LEU A 62 -4.26 -6.94 2.82
C LEU A 62 -4.75 -7.24 4.24
N GLU A 63 -5.05 -8.50 4.56
CA GLU A 63 -5.44 -8.93 5.90
C GLU A 63 -4.33 -8.65 6.93
N GLU A 64 -3.09 -9.06 6.66
CA GLU A 64 -1.95 -8.82 7.55
C GLU A 64 -1.69 -7.32 7.76
N LEU A 65 -1.74 -6.51 6.70
CA LEU A 65 -1.57 -5.06 6.80
C LEU A 65 -2.68 -4.41 7.65
N THR A 66 -3.93 -4.87 7.48
CA THR A 66 -5.08 -4.42 8.28
C THR A 66 -4.89 -4.78 9.76
N ASP A 67 -4.34 -5.96 10.04
CA ASP A 67 -4.07 -6.42 11.40
C ASP A 67 -2.91 -5.68 12.07
N ILE A 68 -1.87 -5.32 11.33
CA ILE A 68 -0.76 -4.49 11.82
C ILE A 68 -1.24 -3.06 12.12
N MET A 69 -2.06 -2.50 11.22
CA MET A 69 -2.46 -1.09 11.22
C MET A 69 -3.91 -0.89 11.65
N ARG A 70 -4.30 -1.52 12.77
CA ARG A 70 -5.68 -1.50 13.26
C ARG A 70 -6.23 -0.07 13.40
N GLY A 71 -7.42 0.15 12.85
CA GLY A 71 -8.10 1.44 12.87
C GLY A 71 -7.70 2.40 11.76
N THR A 72 -6.94 1.95 10.76
CA THR A 72 -6.73 2.65 9.48
C THR A 72 -7.24 1.78 8.37
N GLU A 73 -8.07 2.34 7.48
CA GLU A 73 -8.53 1.64 6.28
C GLU A 73 -7.38 1.51 5.29
N ILE A 74 -7.10 0.30 4.81
CA ILE A 74 -5.99 0.01 3.90
C ILE A 74 -6.54 -0.35 2.53
N HIS A 75 -6.10 0.35 1.48
CA HIS A 75 -6.39 0.00 0.09
C HIS A 75 -5.12 -0.53 -0.56
N LEU A 76 -5.03 -1.85 -0.74
CA LEU A 76 -3.90 -2.51 -1.38
C LEU A 76 -4.16 -2.67 -2.88
N LEU A 77 -3.27 -2.12 -3.70
CA LEU A 77 -3.40 -2.06 -5.14
C LEU A 77 -2.11 -2.49 -5.84
N THR A 78 -2.25 -2.88 -7.09
CA THR A 78 -1.16 -3.16 -8.03
C THR A 78 -1.22 -2.16 -9.19
N PRO A 79 -0.11 -1.94 -9.93
CA PRO A 79 -0.16 -1.09 -11.11
C PRO A 79 -1.23 -1.56 -12.12
N GLY A 80 -1.49 -2.87 -12.17
CA GLY A 80 -2.49 -3.51 -13.02
C GLY A 80 -3.91 -2.99 -12.83
N ASP A 81 -4.26 -2.53 -11.62
CA ASP A 81 -5.61 -2.09 -11.26
C ASP A 81 -5.99 -0.73 -11.87
N PHE A 82 -5.00 -0.01 -12.42
CA PHE A 82 -5.21 1.30 -13.04
C PHE A 82 -5.20 1.22 -14.56
N PRO A 83 -6.09 1.98 -15.24
CA PRO A 83 -5.93 2.31 -16.66
C PRO A 83 -4.58 2.96 -16.92
N GLU A 84 -3.97 2.71 -18.08
CA GLU A 84 -2.60 3.14 -18.41
C GLU A 84 -2.33 4.62 -18.12
N ARG A 85 -3.24 5.51 -18.52
CA ARG A 85 -3.12 6.97 -18.29
C ARG A 85 -3.06 7.33 -16.81
N VAL A 86 -3.82 6.63 -15.97
CA VAL A 86 -3.85 6.85 -14.52
C VAL A 86 -2.62 6.24 -13.87
N ARG A 87 -2.23 5.04 -14.30
CA ARG A 87 -1.05 4.31 -13.81
C ARG A 87 0.22 5.15 -13.87
N VAL A 88 0.47 5.82 -15.00
CA VAL A 88 1.67 6.67 -15.15
C VAL A 88 1.71 7.76 -14.08
N LYS A 89 0.57 8.43 -13.83
CA LYS A 89 0.47 9.47 -12.81
C LYS A 89 0.68 8.89 -11.40
N VAL A 90 -0.01 7.79 -11.07
CA VAL A 90 0.11 7.11 -9.78
C VAL A 90 1.57 6.70 -9.51
N LEU A 91 2.26 6.12 -10.49
CA LEU A 91 3.65 5.72 -10.35
C LEU A 91 4.61 6.90 -10.16
N GLN A 92 4.30 8.07 -10.71
CA GLN A 92 5.11 9.29 -10.54
C GLN A 92 4.95 9.92 -9.15
N GLU A 93 3.75 9.86 -8.57
CA GLU A 93 3.49 10.41 -7.23
C GLU A 93 3.79 9.41 -6.11
N ALA A 94 3.86 8.12 -6.42
CA ALA A 94 4.09 7.06 -5.45
C ALA A 94 5.43 7.22 -4.74
N LYS A 95 5.41 7.22 -3.41
CA LYS A 95 6.59 7.32 -2.55
C LYS A 95 6.90 5.96 -1.93
N PRO A 96 8.17 5.53 -1.90
CA PRO A 96 8.55 4.29 -1.23
C PRO A 96 8.08 4.28 0.24
N VAL A 97 7.56 3.14 0.69
CA VAL A 97 7.49 2.74 2.11
C VAL A 97 8.83 2.14 2.48
#